data_AF-A0A3P8J234-F1
#
_entry.id   AF-A0A3P8J234-F1
#
_cell.length_a   1.000
_cell.length_b   1.000
_cell.length_c   1.000
_cell.angle_alpha   90.00
_cell.angle_beta   90.00
_cell.angle_gamma   90.00
#
_symmetry.space_group_name_H-M   'P 1'
#
loop_
_entity.id
_entity.type
_entity.pdbx_description
1 polymer ?
#
loop_
_entity_poly.entity_id
_entity_poly.type
_entity_poly.pdbx_seq_one_letter_code
_entity_poly.pdbx_strand_id
1 'polypeptide(L)'
;MGTTTMGVKLDEATRERIKSAASRIDRTPHWLIKQAIFNYLEKLENDESLPELPALLSGAANESDEAGPLSEEPYQPFLEFAEQILPQSVARADITAAYRRAETDAVPMLLEQARLPQALGEQAHRLAWTLAEKLRNQKTPAGAPEWCRACCRSSPSPRRRAWR
;
A
#
# COMPACT_ATOMS: atom_id res chain seq x y z
N MET A 1 17.11 5.70 5.09
CA MET A 1 17.59 4.31 4.92
C MET A 1 18.69 4.37 3.90
N GLY A 2 19.91 3.96 4.25
CA GLY A 2 21.13 4.27 3.51
C GLY A 2 21.01 4.03 2.00
N THR A 3 21.54 4.96 1.22
CA THR A 3 21.83 4.76 -0.21
C THR A 3 22.89 3.67 -0.30
N THR A 4 22.45 2.41 -0.27
CA THR A 4 23.31 1.31 -0.68
C THR A 4 23.42 1.39 -2.19
N THR A 5 24.37 2.18 -2.67
CA THR A 5 24.77 2.20 -4.08
C THR A 5 25.34 0.82 -4.36
N MET A 6 24.48 -0.07 -4.85
CA MET A 6 24.87 -1.43 -5.19
C MET A 6 25.72 -1.36 -6.47
N GLY A 7 27.03 -1.20 -6.28
CA GLY A 7 27.99 -1.11 -7.36
C GLY A 7 28.06 -2.44 -8.10
N VAL A 8 27.59 -2.45 -9.35
CA VAL A 8 27.75 -3.59 -10.25
C VAL A 8 29.07 -3.40 -11.00
N LYS A 9 30.10 -4.17 -10.61
CA LYS A 9 31.36 -4.24 -11.39
C LYS A 9 31.05 -4.96 -12.70
N LEU A 10 31.18 -4.23 -13.81
CA LEU A 10 30.99 -4.75 -15.16
C LEU A 10 32.34 -4.73 -15.88
N ASP A 11 32.74 -5.88 -16.41
CA ASP A 11 33.90 -5.97 -17.28
C ASP A 11 33.70 -5.13 -18.55
N GLU A 12 34.79 -4.66 -19.15
CA GLU A 12 34.75 -3.77 -20.32
C GLU A 12 34.02 -4.42 -21.51
N ALA A 13 34.14 -5.75 -21.67
CA ALA A 13 33.40 -6.49 -22.68
C ALA A 13 31.87 -6.46 -22.46
N THR A 14 31.42 -6.50 -21.20
CA THR A 14 30.00 -6.45 -20.83
C THR A 14 29.47 -5.02 -20.97
N ARG A 15 30.28 -4.02 -20.62
CA ARG A 15 29.95 -2.60 -20.82
C ARG A 15 29.70 -2.29 -22.29
N GLU A 16 30.55 -2.76 -23.20
CA GLU A 16 30.39 -2.49 -24.63
C GLU A 16 29.18 -3.24 -25.24
N ARG A 17 28.85 -4.44 -24.74
CA ARG A 17 27.61 -5.14 -25.09
C ARG A 17 26.37 -4.37 -24.62
N ILE A 18 26.37 -3.86 -23.39
CA ILE A 18 25.26 -3.04 -22.87
C ILE A 18 25.17 -1.73 -23.66
N LYS A 19 26.28 -1.10 -24.00
CA LYS A 19 26.33 0.14 -24.78
C LYS A 19 25.78 -0.05 -26.18
N SER A 20 26.17 -1.12 -26.87
CA SER A 20 25.62 -1.45 -28.19
C SER A 20 24.13 -1.78 -28.14
N ALA A 21 23.67 -2.53 -27.12
CA ALA A 21 22.25 -2.80 -26.91
C ALA A 21 21.44 -1.52 -26.61
N ALA A 22 21.97 -0.64 -25.76
CA ALA A 22 21.34 0.63 -25.42
C ALA A 22 21.25 1.57 -26.64
N SER A 23 22.29 1.58 -27.47
CA SER A 23 22.34 2.36 -28.71
C SER A 23 21.33 1.86 -29.76
N ARG A 24 21.00 0.56 -29.78
CA ARG A 24 19.95 0.02 -30.67
C ARG A 24 18.53 0.45 -30.28
N ILE A 25 18.34 0.90 -29.04
CA ILE A 25 17.04 1.25 -28.46
C ILE A 25 16.99 2.76 -28.15
N ASP A 26 17.99 3.54 -28.59
CA ASP A 26 18.13 4.98 -28.34
C ASP A 26 18.02 5.37 -26.86
N ARG A 27 18.69 4.60 -25.99
CA ARG A 27 18.72 4.82 -24.55
C ARG A 27 20.15 4.78 -24.00
N THR A 28 20.33 5.27 -22.78
CA THR A 28 21.64 5.27 -22.13
C THR A 28 21.93 3.89 -21.49
N PRO A 29 23.21 3.45 -21.43
CA PRO A 29 23.58 2.19 -20.79
C PRO A 29 23.10 2.08 -19.34
N HIS A 30 23.17 3.19 -18.59
CA HIS A 30 22.70 3.24 -17.21
C HIS A 30 21.18 3.04 -17.08
N TRP A 31 20.39 3.65 -17.98
CA TRP A 31 18.94 3.43 -18.04
C TRP A 31 18.62 1.97 -18.36
N LEU A 32 19.35 1.35 -19.29
CA LEU A 32 19.15 -0.05 -19.67
C LEU A 32 19.41 -1.01 -18.50
N ILE A 33 20.50 -0.80 -17.76
CA ILE A 33 20.85 -1.61 -16.59
C ILE A 33 19.77 -1.50 -15.51
N LYS A 34 19.36 -0.26 -15.20
CA LYS A 34 18.34 0.01 -14.18
C LYS A 34 16.99 -0.61 -14.57
N GLN A 35 16.59 -0.48 -15.84
CA GLN A 35 15.35 -1.05 -16.36
C GLN A 35 15.36 -2.58 -16.38
N ALA A 36 16.49 -3.20 -16.73
CA ALA A 36 16.63 -4.65 -16.73
C ALA A 36 16.48 -5.24 -15.31
N ILE A 37 17.07 -4.58 -14.30
CA ILE A 37 16.94 -5.00 -12.90
C ILE A 37 15.49 -4.92 -12.43
N PHE A 38 14.79 -3.82 -12.70
CA PHE A 38 13.40 -3.67 -12.28
C PHE A 38 12.47 -4.68 -12.97
N ASN A 39 12.64 -4.90 -14.28
CA ASN A 39 11.84 -5.88 -15.01
C ASN A 39 12.08 -7.31 -14.51
N TYR A 40 13.33 -7.61 -14.12
CA TYR A 40 13.68 -8.92 -13.56
C TYR A 40 13.06 -9.14 -12.18
N LEU A 41 13.08 -8.12 -11.31
CA LEU A 41 12.42 -8.19 -9.99
C LEU A 41 10.90 -8.32 -10.12
N GLU A 42 10.28 -7.53 -10.99
CA GLU A 42 8.84 -7.61 -11.26
C GLU A 42 8.42 -9.00 -11.76
N LYS A 43 9.23 -9.66 -12.59
CA LYS A 43 8.97 -11.04 -13.04
C LYS A 43 9.09 -12.07 -11.92
N LEU A 44 10.06 -11.89 -11.01
CA LEU A 44 10.20 -12.73 -9.83
C LEU A 44 9.03 -12.57 -8.86
N GLU A 45 8.54 -11.35 -8.66
CA GLU A 45 7.38 -11.08 -7.78
C GLU A 45 6.07 -11.66 -8.32
N ASN A 46 5.97 -11.84 -9.64
CA ASN A 46 4.82 -12.44 -10.31
C ASN A 46 4.89 -13.98 -10.42
N ASP A 47 5.84 -14.63 -9.73
CA ASP A 47 6.09 -16.09 -9.77
C ASP A 47 6.26 -16.67 -11.20
N GLU A 48 6.75 -15.87 -12.15
CA GLU A 48 7.04 -16.34 -13.49
C GLU A 48 8.40 -17.06 -13.48
N SER A 49 8.38 -18.39 -13.66
CA SER A 49 9.60 -19.22 -13.60
C SER A 49 10.61 -18.79 -14.65
N LEU A 50 11.69 -18.15 -14.20
CA LEU A 50 12.81 -17.78 -15.05
C LEU A 50 13.63 -19.01 -15.44
N PRO A 51 14.14 -19.09 -16.68
CA PRO A 51 15.14 -20.08 -17.04
C PRO A 51 16.49 -19.70 -16.42
N GLU A 52 16.84 -20.40 -15.34
CA GLU A 52 18.18 -20.77 -14.83
C GLU A 52 19.32 -19.73 -15.05
N LEU A 53 19.81 -19.11 -13.96
CA LEU A 53 21.10 -18.40 -13.92
C LEU A 53 22.22 -19.37 -13.48
N PRO A 54 23.20 -19.72 -14.34
CA PRO A 54 24.33 -20.57 -13.94
C PRO A 54 25.36 -19.80 -13.09
N ALA A 55 25.56 -20.29 -11.86
CA ALA A 55 26.84 -20.38 -11.12
C ALA A 55 27.98 -19.36 -11.41
N LEU A 56 27.84 -18.10 -11.01
CA LEU A 56 28.94 -17.10 -11.03
C LEU A 56 29.21 -16.42 -9.68
N LEU A 57 28.97 -17.09 -8.55
CA LEU A 57 29.21 -16.51 -7.21
C LEU A 57 30.63 -16.73 -6.64
N SER A 58 31.58 -17.32 -7.37
CA SER A 58 32.88 -17.74 -6.80
C SER A 58 34.09 -16.83 -7.09
N GLY A 59 33.92 -15.64 -7.69
CA GLY A 59 35.05 -15.01 -8.41
C GLY A 59 35.64 -13.67 -7.93
N ALA A 60 34.99 -12.86 -7.07
CA ALA A 60 35.39 -11.44 -6.96
C ALA A 60 35.69 -10.98 -5.53
N ALA A 61 36.70 -11.59 -4.92
CA ALA A 61 37.33 -11.10 -3.71
C ALA A 61 38.70 -10.50 -4.04
N ASN A 62 38.76 -9.31 -4.66
CA ASN A 62 39.97 -8.47 -4.64
C ASN A 62 39.74 -7.05 -5.24
N GLU A 63 40.56 -6.11 -4.77
CA GLU A 63 40.83 -4.73 -5.23
C GLU A 63 39.69 -3.68 -5.42
N SER A 64 39.83 -2.39 -5.10
CA SER A 64 40.81 -1.58 -4.35
C SER A 64 40.20 -0.19 -4.17
N ASP A 65 40.64 0.47 -3.10
CA ASP A 65 40.43 1.83 -2.63
C ASP A 65 40.86 2.90 -3.67
N GLU A 66 40.04 3.94 -3.93
CA GLU A 66 40.47 5.24 -4.50
C GLU A 66 39.31 6.26 -4.52
N ALA A 67 39.41 7.30 -3.70
CA ALA A 67 38.42 8.36 -3.52
C ALA A 67 38.86 9.66 -4.21
N GLY A 68 38.20 10.03 -5.32
CA GLY A 68 38.38 11.31 -6.02
C GLY A 68 37.49 12.45 -5.48
N PRO A 69 37.87 13.73 -5.68
CA PRO A 69 37.26 14.89 -5.01
C PRO A 69 35.89 15.29 -5.59
N LEU A 70 34.99 15.69 -4.69
CA LEU A 70 33.60 16.09 -4.96
C LEU A 70 33.57 17.41 -5.74
N SER A 71 33.08 17.38 -6.98
CA SER A 71 32.76 18.57 -7.76
C SER A 71 31.45 19.17 -7.25
N GLU A 72 31.36 20.49 -7.04
CA GLU A 72 30.12 21.17 -6.67
C GLU A 72 29.13 21.12 -7.86
N GLU A 73 28.31 20.08 -7.93
CA GLU A 73 27.19 19.99 -8.87
C GLU A 73 26.16 21.08 -8.55
N PRO A 74 25.59 21.76 -9.56
CA PRO A 74 24.61 22.82 -9.34
C PRO A 74 23.38 22.27 -8.59
N TYR A 75 23.09 22.83 -7.41
CA TYR A 75 21.98 22.40 -6.56
C TYR A 75 20.64 22.47 -7.33
N GLN A 76 20.03 21.31 -7.57
CA GLN A 76 18.72 21.20 -8.22
C GLN A 76 17.62 21.02 -7.16
N PRO A 77 16.78 22.03 -6.91
CA PRO A 77 15.68 21.90 -5.96
C PRO A 77 14.72 20.77 -6.37
N PHE A 78 14.20 20.04 -5.37
CA PHE A 78 13.23 18.94 -5.53
C PHE A 78 13.74 17.66 -6.20
N LEU A 79 15.03 17.56 -6.56
CA LEU A 79 15.59 16.33 -7.13
C LEU A 79 15.59 15.18 -6.10
N GLU A 80 16.04 15.46 -4.87
CA GLU A 80 15.98 14.52 -3.74
C GLU A 80 14.54 14.04 -3.43
N PHE A 81 13.55 14.90 -3.67
CA PHE A 81 12.14 14.55 -3.52
C PHE A 81 11.65 13.65 -4.66
N ALA A 82 12.01 13.96 -5.91
CA ALA A 82 11.60 13.20 -7.08
C ALA A 82 12.19 11.78 -7.10
N GLU A 83 13.39 11.58 -6.57
CA GLU A 83 14.03 10.26 -6.45
C GLU A 83 13.28 9.28 -5.55
N GLN A 84 12.53 9.81 -4.56
CA GLN A 84 11.75 9.01 -3.62
C GLN A 84 10.37 8.61 -4.20
N ILE A 85 9.97 9.18 -5.33
CA ILE A 85 8.69 8.87 -5.97
C ILE A 85 8.86 7.59 -6.80
N LEU A 86 8.42 6.47 -6.25
CA LEU A 86 8.31 5.23 -7.03
C LEU A 86 7.24 5.38 -8.13
N PRO A 87 7.42 4.78 -9.30
CA PRO A 87 6.36 4.68 -10.30
C PRO A 87 5.18 3.91 -9.68
N GLN A 88 3.98 4.48 -9.80
CA GLN A 88 2.78 3.85 -9.26
C GLN A 88 2.24 2.80 -10.23
N SER A 89 1.88 1.63 -9.71
CA SER A 89 1.09 0.65 -10.46
C SER A 89 -0.36 1.13 -10.65
N VAL A 90 -1.08 0.56 -11.61
CA VAL A 90 -2.48 0.94 -11.92
C VAL A 90 -3.37 0.83 -10.67
N ALA A 91 -3.26 -0.27 -9.92
CA ALA A 91 -4.05 -0.46 -8.70
C ALA A 91 -3.72 0.58 -7.60
N ARG A 92 -2.45 0.98 -7.46
CA ARG A 92 -2.06 2.03 -6.50
C ARG A 92 -2.59 3.39 -6.92
N ALA A 93 -2.55 3.70 -8.22
CA ALA A 93 -3.13 4.92 -8.77
C ALA A 93 -4.64 4.98 -8.52
N ASP A 94 -5.37 3.88 -8.70
CA ASP A 94 -6.82 3.80 -8.43
C ASP A 94 -7.14 4.02 -6.94
N ILE A 95 -6.35 3.43 -6.03
CA ILE A 95 -6.48 3.66 -4.59
C ILE A 95 -6.25 5.13 -4.25
N THR A 96 -5.20 5.74 -4.81
CA THR A 96 -4.90 7.16 -4.59
C THR A 96 -6.02 8.05 -5.14
N ALA A 97 -6.57 7.74 -6.31
CA ALA A 97 -7.70 8.44 -6.90
C ALA A 97 -8.97 8.36 -6.03
N ALA A 98 -9.16 7.25 -5.30
CA ALA A 98 -10.32 7.04 -4.43
C ALA A 98 -10.21 7.70 -3.04
N TYR A 99 -9.06 8.24 -2.62
CA TYR A 99 -8.80 8.66 -1.23
C TYR A 99 -9.84 9.66 -0.68
N ARG A 100 -10.19 10.71 -1.45
CA ARG A 100 -11.13 11.77 -1.04
C ARG A 100 -12.32 11.87 -1.98
N ARG A 101 -12.83 10.73 -2.45
CA ARG A 101 -14.02 10.68 -3.29
C ARG A 101 -15.24 11.17 -2.50
N ALA A 102 -16.10 11.97 -3.13
CA ALA A 102 -17.33 12.44 -2.50
C ALA A 102 -18.25 11.26 -2.15
N GLU A 103 -18.90 11.32 -0.98
CA GLU A 103 -19.82 10.27 -0.54
C GLU A 103 -20.99 10.06 -1.50
N THR A 104 -21.45 11.15 -2.14
CA THR A 104 -22.49 11.12 -3.17
C THR A 104 -22.14 10.22 -4.36
N ASP A 105 -20.85 10.04 -4.63
CA ASP A 105 -20.35 9.26 -5.76
C ASP A 105 -19.90 7.87 -5.32
N ALA A 106 -19.31 7.75 -4.12
CA ALA A 106 -18.81 6.49 -3.58
C ALA A 106 -19.93 5.56 -3.09
N VAL A 107 -20.93 6.09 -2.39
CA VAL A 107 -21.99 5.28 -1.76
C VAL A 107 -22.86 4.55 -2.80
N PRO A 108 -23.34 5.17 -3.89
CA PRO A 108 -24.14 4.47 -4.89
C PRO A 108 -23.39 3.32 -5.57
N MET A 109 -22.08 3.50 -5.81
CA MET A 109 -21.22 2.46 -6.39
C MET A 109 -21.15 1.21 -5.49
N LEU A 110 -21.07 1.42 -4.17
CA LEU A 110 -21.03 0.32 -3.19
C LEU A 110 -22.40 -0.29 -2.94
N LEU A 111 -23.47 0.50 -3.01
CA LEU A 111 -24.83 0.06 -2.68
C LEU A 111 -25.31 -1.07 -3.60
N GLU A 112 -25.04 -0.97 -4.91
CA GLU A 112 -25.43 -2.01 -5.86
C GLU A 112 -24.62 -3.29 -5.68
N GLN A 113 -23.34 -3.19 -5.30
CA GLN A 113 -22.49 -4.35 -5.01
C GLN A 113 -22.88 -5.04 -3.69
N ALA A 114 -23.31 -4.27 -2.69
CA ALA A 114 -23.71 -4.77 -1.38
C ALA A 114 -25.17 -5.23 -1.31
N ARG A 115 -25.98 -4.94 -2.34
CA ARG A 115 -27.41 -5.32 -2.36
C ARG A 115 -27.55 -6.83 -2.45
N LEU A 116 -28.08 -7.42 -1.40
CA LEU A 116 -28.45 -8.84 -1.36
C LEU A 116 -29.77 -9.08 -2.11
N PRO A 117 -29.92 -10.22 -2.81
CA PRO A 117 -31.21 -10.67 -3.32
C PRO A 117 -32.24 -10.79 -2.19
N GLN A 118 -33.52 -10.47 -2.47
CA GLN A 118 -34.55 -10.34 -1.43
C GLN A 118 -34.68 -11.59 -0.54
N ALA A 119 -34.67 -12.78 -1.13
CA ALA A 119 -34.74 -14.03 -0.38
C ALA A 119 -33.55 -14.23 0.58
N LEU A 120 -32.33 -13.88 0.15
CA LEU A 120 -31.14 -13.93 1.00
C LEU A 120 -31.15 -12.82 2.05
N GLY A 121 -31.67 -11.64 1.72
CA GLY A 121 -31.82 -10.53 2.66
C GLY A 121 -32.74 -10.88 3.83
N GLU A 122 -33.88 -11.53 3.57
CA GLU A 122 -34.79 -11.99 4.62
C GLU A 122 -34.16 -13.07 5.50
N GLN A 123 -33.43 -14.01 4.91
CA GLN A 123 -32.72 -15.05 5.67
C GLN A 123 -31.61 -14.46 6.54
N ALA A 124 -30.79 -13.55 5.99
CA ALA A 124 -29.75 -12.84 6.71
C ALA A 124 -30.34 -12.03 7.87
N HIS A 125 -31.48 -11.35 7.65
CA HIS A 125 -32.18 -10.62 8.70
C HIS A 125 -32.66 -11.54 9.82
N ARG A 126 -33.33 -12.66 9.49
CA ARG A 126 -33.79 -13.65 10.49
C ARG A 126 -32.62 -14.20 11.31
N LEU A 127 -31.53 -14.57 10.65
CA LEU A 127 -30.33 -15.08 11.31
C LEU A 127 -29.71 -14.01 12.23
N ALA A 128 -29.49 -12.80 11.73
CA ALA A 128 -28.98 -11.68 12.52
C ALA A 128 -29.86 -11.37 13.73
N TRP A 129 -31.19 -11.39 13.55
CA TRP A 129 -32.16 -11.20 14.63
C TRP A 129 -31.99 -12.26 15.73
N THR A 130 -31.96 -13.55 15.36
CA THR A 130 -31.81 -14.64 16.34
C THR A 130 -30.48 -14.56 17.10
N LEU A 131 -29.40 -14.14 16.44
CA LEU A 131 -28.10 -13.95 17.08
C LEU A 131 -28.14 -12.77 18.06
N ALA A 132 -28.71 -11.64 17.65
CA ALA A 132 -28.85 -10.45 18.48
C ALA A 132 -29.74 -10.71 19.72
N GLU A 133 -30.84 -11.45 19.55
CA GLU A 133 -31.73 -11.84 20.65
C GLU A 133 -31.03 -12.75 21.66
N LYS A 134 -30.31 -13.77 21.19
CA LYS A 134 -29.52 -14.65 22.05
C LYS A 134 -28.44 -13.88 22.81
N LEU A 135 -27.72 -12.97 22.15
CA LEU A 135 -26.70 -12.13 22.80
C LEU A 135 -27.30 -11.19 23.86
N ARG A 136 -28.45 -10.58 23.55
CA ARG A 136 -29.13 -9.67 24.47
C ARG A 136 -29.68 -10.39 25.70
N ASN A 137 -30.13 -11.63 25.53
CA ASN A 137 -30.72 -12.44 26.61
C ASN A 137 -29.68 -13.29 27.36
N GLN A 138 -28.50 -13.54 26.79
CA GLN A 138 -27.41 -14.25 27.47
C GLN A 138 -26.80 -13.45 28.62
N LYS A 139 -26.73 -12.12 28.48
CA LYS A 139 -26.47 -11.23 29.60
C LYS A 139 -27.82 -10.84 30.18
N THR A 140 -28.17 -11.36 31.35
CA THR A 140 -28.88 -10.53 32.34
C THR A 140 -28.20 -9.16 32.30
N PRO A 141 -28.93 -8.03 32.28
CA PRO A 141 -28.26 -6.77 32.56
C PRO A 141 -27.47 -7.05 33.83
N ALA A 142 -26.14 -6.94 33.78
CA ALA A 142 -25.36 -6.71 34.97
C ALA A 142 -26.10 -5.55 35.61
N GLY A 143 -26.89 -5.88 36.62
CA GLY A 143 -28.08 -5.09 36.91
C GLY A 143 -27.62 -3.67 37.07
N ALA A 144 -28.38 -2.70 36.54
CA ALA A 144 -28.53 -1.53 37.38
C ALA A 144 -28.96 -2.12 38.73
N PRO A 145 -28.08 -2.09 39.75
CA PRO A 145 -28.36 -2.78 41.00
C PRO A 145 -29.74 -2.31 41.48
N GLU A 146 -30.47 -3.15 42.21
CA GLU A 146 -31.85 -2.85 42.61
C GLU A 146 -32.03 -1.43 43.17
N TRP A 147 -31.00 -0.89 43.84
CA TRP A 147 -30.94 0.50 44.30
C TRP A 147 -30.99 1.56 43.18
N CYS A 148 -30.49 1.32 41.97
CA CYS A 148 -30.66 2.20 40.82
C CYS A 148 -32.12 2.25 40.33
N ARG A 149 -32.87 1.14 40.36
CA ARG A 149 -34.30 1.14 40.02
C ARG A 149 -35.15 1.78 41.14
N ALA A 150 -34.70 1.68 42.40
CA ALA A 150 -35.31 2.38 43.53
C ALA A 150 -35.00 3.89 43.55
N CYS A 151 -33.80 4.32 43.17
CA CYS A 151 -33.40 5.74 43.10
C CYS A 151 -33.86 6.47 41.83
N CYS A 152 -34.08 5.80 40.69
CA CYS A 152 -34.39 6.45 39.41
C CYS A 152 -35.87 6.80 39.17
N ARG A 153 -36.69 7.06 40.21
CA ARG A 153 -37.90 7.90 40.02
C ARG A 153 -37.56 9.38 39.80
N SER A 154 -36.29 9.77 39.96
CA SER A 154 -35.79 11.12 39.70
C SER A 154 -34.53 11.08 38.85
N SER A 155 -34.66 10.83 37.56
CA SER A 155 -33.69 11.41 36.61
C SER A 155 -33.94 12.93 36.61
N PRO A 156 -33.00 13.78 37.04
CA PRO A 156 -33.19 15.21 36.92
C PRO A 156 -33.10 15.56 35.43
N SER A 157 -34.24 15.80 34.81
CA SER A 157 -34.28 16.43 33.49
C SER A 157 -33.51 17.75 33.57
N PRO A 158 -32.53 18.02 32.70
CA PRO A 158 -31.90 19.34 32.67
C PRO A 158 -32.93 20.33 32.10
N ARG A 159 -33.52 21.11 33.00
CA ARG A 159 -34.08 22.45 32.79
C ARG A 159 -34.62 22.74 31.39
N ARG A 160 -35.94 22.60 31.19
CA ARG A 160 -36.67 23.54 30.33
C ARG A 160 -36.60 24.92 31.00
N ARG A 161 -35.61 25.75 30.64
CA ARG A 161 -35.70 27.18 30.88
C ARG A 161 -36.65 27.74 29.84
N ALA A 162 -37.83 28.14 30.30
CA ALA A 162 -38.68 29.07 29.60
C ALA A 162 -37.86 30.32 29.26
N TRP A 163 -37.76 30.62 27.97
CA TRP A 163 -37.38 31.95 27.51
C TRP A 163 -38.65 32.80 27.47
N ARG A 164 -38.61 33.92 28.20
CA ARG A 164 -39.40 35.12 27.90
C ARG A 164 -38.83 35.78 26.66
#